data_AF-A0A1I2B931-F1
#
_entry.id   AF-A0A1I2B931-F1
#
_cell.length_a   1.000
_cell.length_b   1.000
_cell.length_c   1.000
_cell.angle_alpha   90.00
_cell.angle_beta   90.00
_cell.angle_gamma   90.00
#
_symmetry.space_group_name_H-M   'P 1'
#
loop_
_entity.id
_entity.type
_entity.pdbx_description
1 polymer ?
#
loop_
_entity_poly.entity_id
_entity_poly.type
_entity_poly.pdbx_seq_one_letter_code
_entity_poly.pdbx_strand_id
1 'polypeptide(L)'
;MADPIELEQTDVRLGLLRDVADGKVADDADFTPRLHVDGEEPVDVRQGVWEMERVRWVEQPFTSRAWQVTARGRSVLEEAGRG
;
A
#
# COMPACT_ATOMS: atom_id res chain seq x y z
N MET A 1 14.03 19.38 11.11
CA MET A 1 13.81 17.97 10.75
C MET A 1 12.37 17.89 10.30
N ALA A 2 12.11 17.53 9.04
CA ALA A 2 10.73 17.37 8.59
C ALA A 2 10.16 16.11 9.25
N ASP A 3 8.99 16.21 9.87
CA ASP A 3 8.28 15.03 10.34
C ASP A 3 8.08 14.07 9.16
N PRO A 4 8.38 12.77 9.33
CA PRO A 4 8.05 11.81 8.29
C PRO A 4 6.54 11.91 8.05
N ILE A 5 6.14 12.15 6.81
CA ILE A 5 4.73 12.10 6.43
C ILE A 5 4.23 10.71 6.84
N GLU A 6 3.30 10.63 7.77
CA GLU A 6 2.64 9.38 8.15
C GLU A 6 1.37 9.24 7.32
N LEU A 7 1.19 8.05 6.75
CA LEU A 7 0.00 7.71 6.01
C LEU A 7 -1.04 7.17 7.00
N GLU A 8 -2.26 7.69 6.93
CA GLU A 8 -3.36 7.19 7.76
C GLU A 8 -3.65 5.71 7.43
N GLN A 9 -3.80 4.89 8.46
CA GLN A 9 -4.09 3.45 8.35
C GLN A 9 -5.59 3.21 8.16
N THR A 10 -6.13 3.67 7.03
CA THR A 10 -7.54 3.47 6.67
C THR A 10 -7.76 2.06 6.10
N ASP A 11 -8.99 1.53 6.16
CA ASP A 11 -9.31 0.16 5.72
C ASP A 11 -9.00 -0.05 4.23
N VAL A 12 -9.24 0.97 3.38
CA VAL A 12 -8.89 0.94 1.96
C VAL A 12 -7.38 0.85 1.76
N ARG A 13 -6.57 1.57 2.55
CA ARG A 13 -5.10 1.52 2.43
C ARG A 13 -4.52 0.22 2.96
N LEU A 14 -5.08 -0.28 4.06
CA LEU A 14 -4.73 -1.60 4.59
C LEU A 14 -5.12 -2.71 3.60
N GLY A 15 -6.27 -2.60 2.94
CA GLY A 15 -6.69 -3.48 1.85
C GLY A 15 -5.69 -3.48 0.69
N LEU A 16 -5.30 -2.29 0.23
CA LEU A 16 -4.32 -2.15 -0.84
C LEU A 16 -2.93 -2.69 -0.45
N LEU A 17 -2.49 -2.46 0.79
CA LEU A 17 -1.24 -3.01 1.30
C LEU A 17 -1.27 -4.55 1.34
N ARG A 18 -2.42 -5.16 1.69
CA ARG A 18 -2.62 -6.62 1.62
C ARG A 18 -2.58 -7.11 0.18
N ASP A 19 -3.20 -6.42 -0.75
CA ASP A 19 -3.17 -6.82 -2.16
C ASP A 19 -1.75 -6.76 -2.76
N VAL A 20 -0.92 -5.80 -2.34
CA VAL A 20 0.53 -5.80 -2.67
C VAL A 20 1.24 -6.98 -2.00
N ALA A 21 0.96 -7.28 -0.73
CA ALA A 21 1.55 -8.42 -0.02
C ALA A 21 1.23 -9.77 -0.69
N ASP A 22 0.01 -9.90 -1.21
CA ASP A 22 -0.49 -11.08 -1.91
C ASP A 22 -0.01 -11.16 -3.37
N GLY A 23 0.71 -10.14 -3.86
CA GLY A 23 1.19 -10.07 -5.24
C GLY A 23 0.09 -9.83 -6.27
N LYS A 24 -1.10 -9.37 -5.86
CA LYS A 24 -2.21 -9.00 -6.77
C LYS A 24 -1.96 -7.67 -7.47
N VAL A 25 -1.06 -6.87 -6.91
CA VAL A 25 -0.59 -5.61 -7.50
C VAL A 25 0.81 -5.83 -8.06
N ALA A 26 0.86 -6.22 -9.33
CA ALA A 26 2.11 -6.67 -9.96
C ALA A 26 2.92 -5.51 -10.57
N ASP A 27 2.32 -4.64 -11.40
CA ASP A 27 3.07 -3.55 -12.04
C ASP A 27 2.22 -2.30 -12.38
N ASP A 28 2.93 -1.26 -12.85
CA ASP A 28 2.38 0.04 -13.23
C ASP A 28 1.30 0.01 -14.33
N ALA A 29 1.26 -1.07 -15.14
CA ALA A 29 0.35 -1.25 -16.26
C ALA A 29 -0.95 -2.00 -15.86
N ASP A 30 -0.97 -2.70 -14.72
CA ASP A 30 -2.14 -3.38 -14.17
C ASP A 30 -3.06 -2.45 -13.35
N PHE A 31 -2.66 -1.18 -13.15
CA PHE A 31 -3.42 -0.22 -12.37
C PHE A 31 -4.67 0.30 -13.09
N THR A 32 -5.74 -0.48 -13.13
CA THR A 32 -7.11 0.07 -13.04
C THR A 32 -8.10 -0.97 -12.51
N PRO A 33 -8.22 -1.06 -11.19
CA PRO A 33 -9.49 -0.73 -10.56
C PRO A 33 -9.27 0.23 -9.38
N ARG A 34 -10.24 1.11 -9.10
CA ARG A 34 -10.26 1.84 -7.82
C ARG A 34 -10.50 0.81 -6.71
N LEU A 35 -9.70 0.85 -5.66
CA LEU A 35 -10.02 0.04 -4.48
C LEU A 35 -11.13 0.76 -3.71
N HIS A 36 -12.24 0.05 -3.51
CA HIS A 36 -13.40 0.57 -2.79
C HIS A 36 -13.63 -0.26 -1.55
N VAL A 37 -13.80 0.43 -0.42
CA VAL A 37 -14.26 -0.12 0.84
C VAL A 37 -15.48 0.70 1.26
N ASP A 38 -16.55 0.01 1.67
CA ASP A 38 -17.79 0.67 2.07
C ASP A 38 -17.54 1.65 3.23
N GLY A 39 -17.89 2.92 3.02
CA GLY A 39 -17.70 3.98 4.03
C GLY A 39 -16.37 4.74 3.93
N GLU A 40 -15.48 4.39 2.99
CA GLU A 40 -14.23 5.12 2.74
C GLU A 40 -14.18 5.75 1.34
N GLU A 41 -13.35 6.79 1.20
CA GLU A 41 -13.07 7.39 -0.11
C GLU A 41 -12.30 6.37 -0.97
N PRO A 42 -12.78 6.06 -2.20
CA PRO A 42 -12.08 5.13 -3.07
C PRO A 42 -10.67 5.62 -3.37
N VAL A 43 -9.69 4.73 -3.26
CA VAL A 43 -8.30 5.05 -3.57
C VAL A 43 -7.97 4.57 -4.98
N ASP A 44 -7.40 5.46 -5.77
CA ASP A 44 -6.71 5.07 -7.00
C ASP A 44 -5.49 4.23 -6.63
N VAL A 45 -5.44 2.99 -7.08
CA VAL A 45 -4.42 2.01 -6.65
C VAL A 45 -3.01 2.50 -6.96
N ARG A 46 -2.80 3.18 -8.10
CA ARG A 46 -1.48 3.75 -8.45
C ARG A 46 -1.10 4.87 -7.48
N GLN A 47 -2.02 5.78 -7.20
CA GLN A 47 -1.79 6.83 -6.22
C GLN A 47 -1.51 6.24 -4.84
N GLY A 48 -2.30 5.25 -4.41
CA GLY A 48 -2.15 4.61 -3.10
C GLY A 48 -0.82 3.88 -2.95
N VAL A 49 -0.36 3.16 -3.96
CA VAL A 49 0.96 2.50 -3.96
C VAL A 49 2.08 3.53 -3.91
N TRP A 50 1.98 4.63 -4.67
CA TRP A 50 2.95 5.72 -4.61
C TRP A 50 3.01 6.40 -3.24
N GLU A 51 1.86 6.65 -2.61
CA GLU A 51 1.78 7.18 -1.25
C GLU A 51 2.45 6.23 -0.24
N MET A 52 2.20 4.92 -0.36
CA MET A 52 2.81 3.88 0.48
C MET A 52 4.32 3.75 0.29
N GLU A 53 4.81 3.91 -0.94
CA GLU A 53 6.25 3.92 -1.22
C GLU A 53 6.95 5.08 -0.50
N ARG A 54 6.35 6.29 -0.54
CA ARG A 54 6.90 7.47 0.14
C ARG A 54 7.05 7.31 1.64
N VAL A 55 6.16 6.55 2.27
CA VAL A 55 6.20 6.23 3.71
C VAL A 55 6.89 4.89 4.01
N ARG A 56 7.49 4.26 2.98
CA ARG A 56 8.23 2.99 3.04
C ARG A 56 7.41 1.80 3.52
N TRP A 57 6.11 1.74 3.23
CA TRP A 57 5.31 0.53 3.48
C TRP A 57 5.52 -0.51 2.38
N VAL A 58 5.73 -0.05 1.15
CA VAL A 58 6.07 -0.86 -0.01
C VAL A 58 7.31 -0.31 -0.70
N GLU A 59 7.94 -1.12 -1.56
CA GLU A 59 9.03 -0.74 -2.43
C GLU A 59 8.97 -1.51 -3.76
N GLN A 60 9.51 -0.93 -4.83
CA GLN A 60 9.72 -1.62 -6.10
C GLN A 60 11.23 -1.78 -6.35
N PRO A 61 11.82 -2.97 -6.13
CA PRO A 61 13.25 -3.15 -6.31
C PRO A 61 13.67 -2.95 -7.77
N PHE A 62 14.81 -2.31 -8.03
CA PHE A 62 15.29 -2.13 -9.42
C PHE A 62 15.51 -3.45 -10.19
N THR A 63 15.64 -4.57 -9.48
CA THR A 63 15.80 -5.92 -10.04
C THR A 63 14.48 -6.59 -10.41
N SER A 64 13.33 -6.03 -10.01
CA SER A 64 12.00 -6.60 -10.25
C SER A 64 10.97 -5.50 -10.45
N ARG A 65 10.14 -5.61 -11.50
CA ARG A 65 9.02 -4.68 -11.66
C ARG A 65 7.88 -4.91 -10.66
N ALA A 66 7.97 -5.98 -9.85
CA ALA A 66 6.97 -6.29 -8.85
C ALA A 66 7.12 -5.43 -7.60
N TRP A 67 6.00 -4.87 -7.14
CA TRP A 67 5.89 -4.23 -5.83
C TRP A 67 6.06 -5.25 -4.69
N GLN A 68 6.72 -4.85 -3.62
CA GLN A 68 7.00 -5.69 -2.46
C GLN A 68 6.69 -4.93 -1.17
N VAL A 69 6.17 -5.63 -0.16
CA VAL A 69 5.94 -5.05 1.16
C VAL A 69 7.22 -5.06 1.98
N THR A 70 7.59 -3.91 2.54
CA THR A 70 8.77 -3.75 3.39
C THR A 70 8.55 -4.31 4.80
N ALA A 71 9.60 -4.33 5.62
CA ALA A 71 9.46 -4.67 7.04
C ALA A 71 8.46 -3.74 7.76
N ARG A 72 8.44 -2.44 7.43
CA ARG A 72 7.50 -1.47 8.02
C ARG A 72 6.07 -1.75 7.58
N GLY A 73 5.84 -2.00 6.30
CA GLY A 73 4.50 -2.35 5.80
C GLY A 73 3.96 -3.62 6.45
N ARG A 74 4.81 -4.62 6.69
CA ARG A 74 4.41 -5.83 7.43
C ARG A 74 3.97 -5.52 8.85
N SER A 75 4.70 -4.68 9.58
CA SER A 75 4.29 -4.27 10.94
C SER A 75 2.93 -3.58 10.94
N VAL A 76 2.66 -2.70 9.96
CA VAL A 76 1.35 -2.05 9.80
C VAL A 76 0.23 -3.08 9.61
N LEU A 77 0.45 -4.10 8.77
CA LEU A 77 -0.53 -5.18 8.57
C LEU A 77 -0.75 -6.02 9.84
N GLU A 78 0.30 -6.30 10.60
CA GLU A 78 0.23 -7.05 11.85
C GLU A 78 -0.51 -6.26 12.95
N GLU A 79 -0.28 -4.96 13.04
CA GLU A 79 -0.98 -4.07 13.99
C GLU A 79 -2.47 -3.99 13.65
N ALA A 80 -2.82 -3.82 12.37
CA ALA A 80 -4.20 -3.80 11.91
C ALA A 80 -4.95 -5.13 12.12
N GLY A 81 -4.24 -6.27 12.16
CA GLY A 81 -4.82 -7.58 12.40
C GLY A 81 -5.07 -7.93 13.86
N ARG A 82 -4.63 -7.09 14.81
CA ARG A 82 -4.78 -7.30 16.27
C ARG A 82 -5.96 -6.53 16.88
N GLY A 83 -6.62 -5.68 16.11
CA GLY A 83 -7.75 -4.83 16.52
C GLY A 83 -9.10 -5.54 16.47
#